data_AF-A0A952WQV4-F1
#
_entry.id   AF-A0A952WQV4-F1
#
_cell.length_a   1.000
_cell.length_b   1.000
_cell.length_c   1.000
_cell.angle_alpha   90.00
_cell.angle_beta   90.00
_cell.angle_gamma   90.00
#
_symmetry.space_group_name_H-M   'P 1'
#
loop_
_entity.id
_entity.type
_entity.pdbx_description
1 polymer ?
#
loop_
_entity_poly.entity_id
_entity_poly.type
_entity_poly.pdbx_seq_one_letter_code
_entity_poly.pdbx_strand_id
1 'polypeptide(L)'
;MRPLPVRVSSACRLLAAAAASVLLVAGGCRVGYPFRGPGYDADRGVVHPDAGSQVLVVVTRGDIKAASREKFANHLRDVIESMNQQSGLVGYSVRRELFGSRVWTMSVWVDRGSMTRFVRSTAHHKAMASGSIAAGSFMTAAAPVDASRIPLDWAEAERMLEGRADQE
;
A
#
# COMPACT_ATOMS: atom_id res chain seq x y z
N MET A 1 -16.03 -63.44 61.84
CA MET A 1 -15.78 -62.00 62.12
C MET A 1 -15.01 -61.41 60.95
N ARG A 2 -15.57 -60.40 60.27
CA ARG A 2 -14.89 -59.62 59.23
C ARG A 2 -14.03 -58.54 59.91
N PRO A 3 -12.85 -58.21 59.36
CA PRO A 3 -12.32 -56.86 59.45
C PRO A 3 -12.45 -56.16 58.09
N LEU A 4 -13.06 -54.98 58.09
CA LEU A 4 -12.98 -53.99 57.02
C LEU A 4 -11.68 -53.19 57.17
N PRO A 5 -10.96 -52.87 56.08
CA PRO A 5 -10.08 -51.71 56.07
C PRO A 5 -10.68 -50.57 55.24
N VAL A 6 -11.06 -49.53 55.99
CA VAL A 6 -10.77 -48.08 55.86
C VAL A 6 -10.57 -47.49 54.45
N ARG A 7 -11.39 -46.45 54.18
CA ARG A 7 -11.31 -45.50 53.05
C ARG A 7 -10.04 -44.66 53.07
N VAL A 8 -9.49 -44.37 51.88
CA VAL A 8 -8.69 -43.16 51.61
C VAL A 8 -9.47 -42.28 50.63
N SER A 9 -9.63 -41.02 51.02
CA SER A 9 -10.16 -39.92 50.21
C SER A 9 -9.01 -39.00 49.85
N SER A 10 -8.88 -38.57 48.60
CA SER A 10 -8.48 -37.20 48.21
C SER A 10 -8.31 -37.06 46.70
N ALA A 11 -9.10 -36.11 46.18
CA ALA A 11 -8.68 -34.97 45.37
C ALA A 11 -8.07 -35.15 43.96
N CYS A 12 -8.44 -34.16 43.15
CA CYS A 12 -7.68 -33.62 42.02
C CYS A 12 -7.78 -34.37 40.69
N ARG A 13 -8.82 -34.05 39.90
CA ARG A 13 -8.72 -33.99 38.43
C ARG A 13 -9.55 -32.82 37.89
N LEU A 14 -8.96 -31.63 37.95
CA LEU A 14 -9.27 -30.51 37.05
C LEU A 14 -8.19 -30.50 35.97
N LEU A 15 -8.54 -30.82 34.73
CA LEU A 15 -7.80 -30.49 33.50
C LEU A 15 -8.88 -30.38 32.42
N ALA A 16 -9.38 -29.17 32.13
CA ALA A 16 -8.83 -28.21 31.18
C ALA A 16 -8.94 -28.70 29.72
N ALA A 17 -9.94 -28.19 29.00
CA ALA A 17 -9.96 -28.20 27.54
C ALA A 17 -10.74 -26.98 27.03
N ALA A 18 -10.15 -25.79 27.19
CA ALA A 18 -10.52 -24.62 26.42
C ALA A 18 -9.49 -24.47 25.29
N ALA A 19 -9.73 -25.16 24.16
CA ALA A 19 -9.00 -24.91 22.93
C ALA A 19 -9.57 -23.63 22.29
N ALA A 20 -9.09 -22.47 22.73
CA ALA A 20 -9.30 -21.23 22.01
C ALA A 20 -8.41 -21.26 20.76
N SER A 21 -8.99 -21.66 19.62
CA SER A 21 -8.38 -21.47 18.32
C SER A 21 -8.22 -19.98 18.05
N VAL A 22 -7.07 -19.43 18.42
CA VAL A 22 -6.62 -18.13 17.91
C VAL A 22 -6.36 -18.33 16.42
N LEU A 23 -7.35 -17.99 15.60
CA LEU A 23 -7.16 -17.77 14.18
C LEU A 23 -6.12 -16.66 14.03
N LEU A 24 -4.91 -17.05 13.66
CA LEU A 24 -3.85 -16.17 13.17
C LEU A 24 -4.44 -15.34 12.02
N VAL A 25 -4.81 -14.09 12.31
CA VAL A 25 -5.02 -13.08 11.27
C VAL A 25 -3.65 -12.77 10.70
N ALA A 26 -3.20 -13.57 9.75
CA ALA A 26 -2.06 -13.27 8.88
C ALA A 26 -2.43 -12.23 7.81
N GLY A 27 -3.34 -11.31 8.14
CA GLY A 27 -3.55 -10.10 7.36
C GLY A 27 -2.35 -9.20 7.63
N GLY A 28 -1.32 -9.29 6.77
CA GLY A 28 -0.10 -8.50 6.93
C GLY A 28 -0.45 -7.04 7.14
N CYS A 29 -0.18 -6.51 8.34
CA CYS A 29 -0.44 -5.11 8.66
C CYS A 29 0.14 -4.22 7.58
N ARG A 30 -0.69 -3.34 6.99
CA ARG A 30 -0.27 -2.39 5.96
C ARG A 30 -0.14 -1.02 6.59
N VAL A 31 0.97 -0.34 6.33
CA VAL A 31 1.20 1.04 6.77
C VAL A 31 1.26 1.91 5.54
N GLY A 32 0.48 2.99 5.53
CA GLY A 32 0.45 3.95 4.44
C GLY A 32 0.59 5.38 4.93
N TYR A 33 1.16 6.23 4.08
CA TYR A 33 1.13 7.66 4.26
C TYR A 33 -0.20 8.20 3.73
N PRO A 34 -0.86 9.14 4.44
CA PRO A 34 -2.10 9.73 3.96
C PRO A 34 -1.88 10.41 2.61
N PHE A 35 -2.95 10.51 1.83
CA PHE A 35 -2.91 11.20 0.56
C PHE A 35 -2.59 12.68 0.76
N ARG A 36 -1.63 13.20 -0.03
CA ARG A 36 -1.17 14.60 0.06
C ARG A 36 -0.61 15.08 -1.26
N GLY A 37 -0.60 16.39 -1.49
CA GLY A 37 0.07 16.99 -2.63
C GLY A 37 -0.29 18.46 -2.82
N PRO A 38 0.40 19.16 -3.74
CA PRO A 38 0.21 20.59 -3.95
C PRO A 38 -1.14 20.95 -4.58
N GLY A 39 -1.84 19.99 -5.21
CA GLY A 39 -3.13 20.19 -5.86
C GLY A 39 -4.31 19.58 -5.12
N TYR A 40 -4.13 19.20 -3.85
CA TYR A 40 -5.16 18.56 -3.03
C TYR A 40 -5.27 19.22 -1.65
N ASP A 41 -6.49 19.39 -1.20
CA ASP A 41 -6.88 19.95 0.09
C ASP A 41 -7.84 18.96 0.78
N ALA A 42 -7.61 18.65 2.06
CA ALA A 42 -8.36 17.60 2.75
C ALA A 42 -9.86 17.92 2.90
N ASP A 43 -10.21 19.21 2.96
CA ASP A 43 -11.60 19.65 3.16
C ASP A 43 -12.28 19.98 1.82
N ARG A 44 -11.51 20.41 0.82
CA ARG A 44 -12.03 20.89 -0.47
C ARG A 44 -11.83 19.91 -1.64
N GLY A 45 -11.03 18.85 -1.45
CA GLY A 45 -10.71 17.89 -2.49
C GLY A 45 -9.64 18.40 -3.47
N VAL A 46 -9.85 18.17 -4.77
CA VAL A 46 -8.91 18.63 -5.81
C VAL A 46 -9.02 20.14 -5.98
N VAL A 47 -7.92 20.85 -5.73
CA VAL A 47 -7.82 22.32 -5.81
C VAL A 47 -6.79 22.80 -6.83
N HIS A 48 -6.17 21.87 -7.57
CA HIS A 48 -5.20 22.23 -8.60
C HIS A 48 -5.87 23.09 -9.70
N PRO A 49 -5.30 24.26 -10.07
CA PRO A 49 -5.97 25.20 -10.99
C PRO A 49 -6.21 24.62 -12.39
N ASP A 50 -5.27 23.78 -12.85
CA ASP A 50 -5.39 23.12 -14.17
C ASP A 50 -6.20 21.82 -14.14
N ALA A 51 -6.76 21.41 -13.00
CA ALA A 51 -7.58 20.20 -12.95
C ALA A 51 -8.95 20.46 -13.58
N GLY A 52 -9.33 19.60 -14.52
CA GLY A 52 -10.70 19.54 -15.05
C GLY A 52 -11.64 18.71 -14.17
N SER A 53 -12.81 18.36 -14.72
CA SER A 53 -13.73 17.41 -14.06
C SER A 53 -13.16 15.99 -13.96
N GLN A 54 -12.13 15.67 -14.73
CA GLN A 54 -11.40 14.42 -14.67
C GLN A 54 -9.92 14.66 -14.41
N VAL A 55 -9.31 13.76 -13.66
CA VAL A 55 -7.88 13.68 -13.38
C VAL A 55 -7.38 12.26 -13.66
N LEU A 56 -6.09 12.13 -13.96
CA LEU A 56 -5.46 10.83 -14.17
C LEU A 56 -4.98 10.25 -12.84
N VAL A 57 -5.54 9.11 -12.44
CA VAL A 57 -5.02 8.31 -11.34
C VAL A 57 -4.11 7.23 -11.89
N VAL A 58 -2.92 7.08 -11.28
CA VAL A 58 -1.97 6.01 -11.57
C VAL A 58 -1.66 5.27 -10.28
N VAL A 59 -1.86 3.96 -10.32
CA VAL A 59 -1.58 3.05 -9.21
C VAL A 59 -0.51 2.07 -9.66
N THR A 60 0.48 1.86 -8.82
CA THR A 60 1.56 0.91 -9.07
C THR A 60 1.73 -0.01 -7.87
N ARG A 61 2.06 -1.28 -8.14
CA ARG A 61 2.49 -2.27 -7.14
C ARG A 61 3.83 -2.87 -7.55
N GLY A 62 4.66 -3.20 -6.56
CA GLY A 62 5.84 -4.04 -6.77
C GLY A 62 6.28 -4.76 -5.51
N ASP A 63 7.17 -5.73 -5.67
CA ASP A 63 7.83 -6.42 -4.56
C ASP A 63 9.26 -5.91 -4.37
N ILE A 64 9.56 -5.46 -3.16
CA ILE A 64 10.89 -5.01 -2.79
C ILE A 64 11.78 -6.23 -2.53
N LYS A 65 12.96 -6.28 -3.17
CA LYS A 65 13.96 -7.31 -2.87
C LYS A 65 14.42 -7.19 -1.41
N ALA A 66 14.48 -8.30 -0.69
CA ALA A 66 14.83 -8.29 0.74
C ALA A 66 16.15 -7.55 1.03
N ALA A 67 17.18 -7.79 0.22
CA ALA A 67 18.49 -7.14 0.33
C ALA A 67 18.51 -5.66 -0.11
N SER A 68 17.41 -5.11 -0.64
CA SER A 68 17.34 -3.76 -1.20
C SER A 68 16.35 -2.86 -0.45
N ARG A 69 15.84 -3.26 0.72
CA ARG A 69 14.85 -2.49 1.50
C ARG A 69 15.33 -1.07 1.83
N GLU A 70 16.58 -0.92 2.28
CA GLU A 70 17.14 0.39 2.61
C GLU A 70 17.34 1.25 1.35
N LYS A 71 17.92 0.67 0.30
CA LYS A 71 18.09 1.34 -1.00
C LYS A 71 16.76 1.82 -1.57
N PHE A 72 15.73 0.98 -1.51
CA PHE A 72 14.37 1.33 -1.91
C PHE A 72 13.83 2.50 -1.08
N ALA A 73 13.99 2.45 0.25
CA ALA A 73 13.52 3.52 1.13
C ALA A 73 14.21 4.86 0.83
N ASN A 74 15.51 4.86 0.52
CA ASN A 74 16.25 6.07 0.15
C ASN A 74 15.74 6.66 -1.16
N HIS A 75 15.61 5.84 -2.22
CA HIS A 75 15.06 6.32 -3.49
C HIS A 75 13.59 6.75 -3.40
N LEU A 76 12.79 6.08 -2.55
CA LEU A 76 11.42 6.49 -2.29
C LEU A 76 11.38 7.89 -1.64
N ARG A 77 12.28 8.19 -0.70
CA ARG A 77 12.39 9.54 -0.11
C ARG A 77 12.77 10.55 -1.18
N ASP A 78 13.78 10.28 -2.00
CA ASP A 78 14.20 11.18 -3.10
C ASP A 78 13.02 11.49 -4.05
N VAL A 79 12.24 10.45 -4.40
CA VAL A 79 11.04 10.62 -5.23
C VAL A 79 10.02 11.50 -4.52
N ILE A 80 9.68 11.19 -3.26
CA ILE A 80 8.71 11.95 -2.45
C ILE A 80 9.11 13.42 -2.33
N GLU A 81 10.38 13.71 -2.08
CA GLU A 81 10.91 15.08 -1.99
C GLU A 81 10.79 15.83 -3.32
N SER A 82 10.94 15.13 -4.45
CA SER A 82 10.76 15.73 -5.78
C SER A 82 9.30 15.94 -6.18
N MET A 83 8.33 15.32 -5.50
CA MET A 83 6.92 15.32 -5.92
C MET A 83 6.32 16.74 -5.95
N ASN A 84 6.60 17.56 -4.94
CA ASN A 84 6.04 18.92 -4.85
C ASN A 84 6.52 19.86 -5.96
N GLN A 85 7.57 19.47 -6.71
CA GLN A 85 8.12 20.22 -7.84
C GLN A 85 7.56 19.76 -9.19
N GLN A 86 6.74 18.70 -9.22
CA GLN A 86 6.21 18.15 -10.46
C GLN A 86 4.98 18.93 -10.94
N SER A 87 5.10 19.62 -12.06
CA SER A 87 3.99 20.37 -12.66
C SER A 87 2.83 19.45 -13.05
N GLY A 88 1.64 19.76 -12.57
CA GLY A 88 0.41 19.01 -12.82
C GLY A 88 0.18 17.85 -11.84
N LEU A 89 0.96 17.74 -10.76
CA LEU A 89 0.67 16.81 -9.67
C LEU A 89 -0.49 17.32 -8.82
N VAL A 90 -1.54 16.51 -8.68
CA VAL A 90 -2.64 16.76 -7.74
C VAL A 90 -2.23 16.25 -6.35
N GLY A 91 -1.83 14.98 -6.26
CA GLY A 91 -1.35 14.39 -5.02
C GLY A 91 -0.94 12.94 -5.13
N TYR A 92 -0.48 12.37 -4.03
CA TYR A 92 0.04 11.01 -3.97
C TYR A 92 -0.14 10.38 -2.60
N SER A 93 -0.09 9.06 -2.56
CA SER A 93 -0.04 8.23 -1.36
C SER A 93 0.85 7.02 -1.61
N VAL A 94 1.50 6.53 -0.55
CA VAL A 94 2.35 5.33 -0.60
C VAL A 94 1.96 4.41 0.53
N ARG A 95 1.90 3.11 0.25
CA ARG A 95 1.56 2.08 1.24
C ARG A 95 2.50 0.89 1.09
N ARG A 96 2.80 0.22 2.19
CA ARG A 96 3.62 -1.00 2.20
C ARG A 96 3.10 -2.00 3.22
N GLU A 97 3.47 -3.27 3.03
CA GLU A 97 3.33 -4.29 4.08
C GLU A 97 4.38 -4.06 5.17
N LEU A 98 3.99 -4.20 6.43
CA LEU A 98 4.88 -4.05 7.58
C LEU A 98 5.87 -5.22 7.66
N PHE A 99 5.38 -6.44 7.44
CA PHE A 99 6.17 -7.68 7.50
C PHE A 99 6.40 -8.32 6.12
N GLY A 100 5.95 -7.67 5.04
CA GLY A 100 6.01 -8.18 3.67
C GLY A 100 7.02 -7.45 2.78
N SER A 101 6.96 -7.75 1.49
CA SER A 101 7.77 -7.12 0.43
C SER A 101 6.98 -6.11 -0.40
N ARG A 102 5.65 -6.15 -0.33
CA ARG A 102 4.82 -5.39 -1.26
C ARG A 102 4.79 -3.92 -0.91
N VAL A 103 4.87 -3.11 -1.96
CA VAL A 103 4.68 -1.68 -1.93
C VAL A 103 3.68 -1.26 -2.99
N TRP A 104 2.85 -0.29 -2.66
CA TRP A 104 1.91 0.36 -3.55
C TRP A 104 2.16 1.86 -3.56
N THR A 105 2.04 2.47 -4.73
CA THR A 105 1.98 3.93 -4.87
C THR A 105 0.69 4.29 -5.60
N MET A 106 0.11 5.41 -5.21
CA MET A 106 -0.98 6.08 -5.90
C MET A 106 -0.54 7.50 -6.16
N SER A 107 -0.69 7.95 -7.40
CA SER A 107 -0.41 9.33 -7.81
C SER A 107 -1.54 9.83 -8.69
N VAL A 108 -1.90 11.10 -8.51
CA VAL A 108 -2.99 11.76 -9.22
C VAL A 108 -2.42 12.97 -9.93
N TRP A 109 -2.75 13.09 -11.20
CA TRP A 109 -2.21 14.09 -12.12
C TRP A 109 -3.35 14.78 -12.84
N VAL A 110 -3.19 16.07 -13.17
CA VAL A 110 -4.19 16.78 -13.98
C VAL A 110 -4.38 16.14 -15.35
N ASP A 111 -3.31 15.57 -15.92
CA ASP A 111 -3.34 14.89 -17.20
C ASP A 111 -2.19 13.88 -17.38
N ARG A 112 -2.24 13.14 -18.50
CA ARG A 112 -1.21 12.16 -18.89
C ARG A 112 0.14 12.79 -19.22
N GLY A 113 0.15 14.02 -19.74
CA GLY A 113 1.40 14.72 -20.08
C GLY A 113 2.22 15.02 -18.84
N SER A 114 1.55 15.46 -17.76
CA SER A 114 2.10 15.75 -16.45
C SER A 114 2.70 14.52 -15.79
N MET A 115 1.96 13.41 -15.80
CA MET A 115 2.49 12.11 -15.37
C MET A 115 3.72 11.67 -16.18
N THR A 116 3.68 11.83 -17.51
CA THR A 116 4.78 11.42 -18.39
C THR A 116 6.06 12.23 -18.11
N ARG A 117 5.93 13.52 -17.80
CA ARG A 117 7.08 14.35 -17.38
C ARG A 117 7.70 13.84 -16.10
N PHE A 118 6.89 13.45 -15.10
CA PHE A 118 7.40 12.86 -13.87
C PHE A 118 8.11 11.52 -14.10
N VAL A 119 7.55 10.63 -14.94
CA VAL A 119 8.18 9.35 -15.26
C VAL A 119 9.59 9.54 -15.86
N ARG A 120 9.78 10.63 -16.61
CA ARG A 120 11.05 11.04 -17.22
C ARG A 120 11.95 11.87 -16.28
N SER A 121 11.51 12.19 -15.08
CA SER A 121 12.30 12.95 -14.11
C SER A 121 13.51 12.15 -13.63
N THR A 122 14.57 12.86 -13.25
CA THR A 122 15.81 12.25 -12.73
C THR A 122 15.56 11.40 -11.49
N ALA A 123 14.71 11.84 -10.56
CA ALA A 123 14.41 11.11 -9.33
C ALA A 123 13.72 9.77 -9.63
N HIS A 124 12.69 9.78 -10.50
CA HIS A 124 11.99 8.57 -10.91
C HIS A 124 12.91 7.61 -11.68
N HIS A 125 13.71 8.12 -12.63
CA HIS A 125 14.66 7.30 -13.38
C HIS A 125 15.70 6.63 -12.47
N LYS A 126 16.26 7.34 -11.50
CA LYS A 126 17.21 6.78 -10.52
C LYS A 126 16.55 5.67 -9.68
N ALA A 127 15.32 5.91 -9.22
CA ALA A 127 14.58 4.92 -8.44
C ALA A 127 14.34 3.61 -9.24
N MET A 128 13.93 3.73 -10.50
CA MET A 128 13.70 2.57 -11.39
C MET A 128 15.00 1.85 -11.75
N ALA A 129 16.08 2.59 -12.02
CA ALA A 129 17.40 2.03 -12.32
C ALA A 129 18.08 1.39 -11.11
N SER A 130 17.58 1.62 -9.89
CA SER A 130 18.19 1.10 -8.66
C SER A 130 18.20 -0.43 -8.56
N GLY A 131 17.32 -1.10 -9.30
CA GLY A 131 17.14 -2.56 -9.24
C GLY A 131 16.55 -3.07 -7.92
N SER A 132 15.94 -2.18 -7.11
CA SER A 132 15.43 -2.52 -5.76
C SER A 132 14.11 -3.30 -5.79
N ILE A 133 13.36 -3.22 -6.88
CA ILE A 133 12.13 -4.00 -7.12
C ILE A 133 12.50 -5.33 -7.80
N ALA A 134 11.82 -6.41 -7.39
CA ALA A 134 11.96 -7.74 -7.98
C ALA A 134 11.49 -7.73 -9.44
N ALA A 135 12.28 -8.32 -10.32
CA ALA A 135 11.95 -8.39 -11.75
C ALA A 135 10.60 -9.11 -11.95
N GLY A 136 9.76 -8.57 -12.84
CA GLY A 136 8.43 -9.13 -13.13
C GLY A 136 7.36 -8.87 -12.06
N SER A 137 7.68 -8.29 -10.90
CA SER A 137 6.68 -8.00 -9.85
C SER A 137 5.93 -6.68 -10.04
N PHE A 138 6.42 -5.83 -10.96
CA PHE A 138 5.95 -4.46 -11.13
C PHE A 138 4.68 -4.43 -11.99
N MET A 139 3.59 -3.88 -11.45
CA MET A 139 2.33 -3.71 -12.14
C MET A 139 1.85 -2.27 -12.01
N THR A 140 1.32 -1.70 -13.09
CA THR A 140 0.80 -0.32 -13.12
C THR A 140 -0.52 -0.26 -13.85
N ALA A 141 -1.51 0.39 -13.24
CA ALA A 141 -2.78 0.73 -13.85
C ALA A 141 -2.96 2.25 -13.85
N ALA A 142 -3.62 2.78 -14.90
CA ALA A 142 -3.89 4.20 -15.02
C ALA A 142 -5.24 4.43 -15.67
N ALA A 143 -6.07 5.29 -15.07
CA ALA A 143 -7.39 5.63 -15.59
C ALA A 143 -7.77 7.09 -15.30
N PRO A 144 -8.53 7.74 -16.18
CA PRO A 144 -9.21 8.99 -15.84
C PRO A 144 -10.28 8.71 -14.77
N VAL A 145 -10.35 9.56 -13.76
CA VAL A 145 -11.30 9.48 -12.66
C VAL A 145 -11.90 10.87 -12.44
N ASP A 146 -13.17 10.92 -12.06
CA ASP A 146 -13.81 12.18 -11.65
C ASP A 146 -13.02 12.82 -10.49
N ALA A 147 -12.68 14.11 -10.63
CA ALA A 147 -11.90 14.84 -9.64
C ALA A 147 -12.58 14.87 -8.25
N SER A 148 -13.92 14.84 -8.21
CA SER A 148 -14.70 14.81 -6.96
C SER A 148 -14.53 13.52 -6.14
N ARG A 149 -14.00 12.46 -6.76
CA ARG A 149 -13.75 11.17 -6.10
C ARG A 149 -12.35 11.05 -5.51
N ILE A 150 -11.52 12.10 -5.61
CA ILE A 150 -10.14 12.05 -5.14
C ILE A 150 -10.07 12.52 -3.67
N PRO A 151 -9.37 11.77 -2.80
CA PRO A 151 -8.56 10.58 -3.11
C PRO A 151 -9.42 9.32 -3.22
N LEU A 152 -9.03 8.43 -4.14
CA LEU A 152 -9.54 7.07 -4.10
C LEU A 152 -9.14 6.38 -2.80
N ASP A 153 -10.00 5.52 -2.29
CA ASP A 153 -9.58 4.60 -1.24
C ASP A 153 -8.61 3.55 -1.81
N TRP A 154 -7.86 2.90 -0.93
CA TRP A 154 -6.87 1.93 -1.36
C TRP A 154 -7.47 0.65 -1.94
N ALA A 155 -8.71 0.28 -1.59
CA ALA A 155 -9.39 -0.88 -2.16
C ALA A 155 -9.80 -0.60 -3.62
N GLU A 156 -10.27 0.61 -3.92
CA GLU A 156 -10.51 1.10 -5.28
C GLU A 156 -9.21 1.13 -6.08
N ALA A 157 -8.13 1.65 -5.51
CA ALA A 157 -6.84 1.70 -6.17
C ALA A 157 -6.28 0.28 -6.49
N GLU A 158 -6.45 -0.68 -5.58
CA GLU A 158 -6.06 -2.09 -5.81
C GLU A 158 -6.91 -2.74 -6.92
N ARG A 159 -8.22 -2.48 -6.96
CA ARG A 159 -9.09 -2.99 -8.03
C ARG A 159 -8.67 -2.52 -9.43
N MET A 160 -8.09 -1.32 -9.54
CA MET A 160 -7.52 -0.86 -10.82
C MET A 160 -6.38 -1.77 -11.32
N LEU A 161 -5.56 -2.30 -10.40
CA LEU A 161 -4.46 -3.21 -10.75
C LEU A 161 -4.98 -4.60 -11.13
N GLU A 162 -6.00 -5.09 -10.43
CA GLU A 162 -6.65 -6.38 -10.71
C GLU A 162 -7.30 -6.37 -12.09
N GLY A 163 -8.09 -5.35 -12.40
CA GLY A 163 -8.75 -5.23 -13.71
C GLY A 163 -7.77 -5.08 -14.90
N ARG A 164 -6.50 -4.73 -14.65
CA ARG A 164 -5.44 -4.75 -15.68
C ARG A 164 -4.83 -6.15 -15.84
N ALA A 165 -4.68 -6.90 -14.75
CA ALA A 165 -4.17 -8.26 -14.79
C ALA A 165 -5.08 -9.19 -15.62
N ASP A 166 -6.39 -8.95 -15.57
CA ASP A 166 -7.38 -9.74 -16.31
C ASP A 166 -7.39 -9.46 -17.83
N GLN A 167 -6.61 -8.49 -18.31
CA GLN A 167 -6.53 -8.08 -19.73
C GLN A 167 -5.28 -8.60 -20.45
N GLU A 168 -4.38 -9.31 -19.75
CA GLU A 168 -3.15 -9.91 -20.28
C GLU A 168 -3.26 -11.44 -20.33
#